data_AF-A0A6M3JUL8-F1
#
_entry.id   AF-A0A6M3JUL8-F1
#
_cell.length_a   1.000
_cell.length_b   1.000
_cell.length_c   1.000
_cell.angle_alpha   90.00
_cell.angle_beta   90.00
_cell.angle_gamma   90.00
#
_symmetry.space_group_name_H-M   'P 1'
#
loop_
_entity.id
_entity.type
_entity.pdbx_description
1 polymer ?
#
loop_
_entity_poly.entity_id
_entity_poly.type
_entity_poly.pdbx_seq_one_letter_code
_entity_poly.pdbx_strand_id
1 'polypeptide(L)'
;MFEKLKARIATQFLDGLPPEDKTIIGANLVQKSGGDANWFVHFLNLANKEDAYSVKSVSDPARVHAWVQIGIDAIVRNIARAPFRLYNGDTVIETGPVFDLFEDVNPYLSKYQLWEATVAWRILRGEAFWTFGPDFTGTPQVIYVTNPEFMHHHLDPRGEQIT
;
A
#
# COMPACT_ATOMS: atom_id res chain seq x y z
N MET A 1 13.75 -9.99 -45.50
CA MET A 1 14.78 -8.93 -45.63
C MET A 1 15.59 -8.78 -44.34
N PHE A 2 14.95 -8.73 -43.16
CA PHE A 2 15.62 -8.65 -41.85
C PHE A 2 16.48 -9.86 -41.45
N GLU A 3 16.08 -11.09 -41.80
CA GLU A 3 16.87 -12.29 -41.48
C GLU A 3 18.22 -12.35 -42.22
N LYS A 4 18.29 -11.82 -43.45
CA LYS A 4 19.56 -11.69 -44.19
C LYS A 4 20.50 -10.64 -43.57
N LEU A 5 19.95 -9.65 -42.85
CA LEU A 5 20.73 -8.61 -42.19
C LEU A 5 21.31 -9.09 -40.85
N LYS A 6 20.54 -9.86 -40.07
CA LYS A 6 21.00 -10.50 -38.83
C LYS A 6 22.14 -11.49 -39.08
N ALA A 7 22.00 -12.33 -40.11
CA ALA A 7 23.05 -13.27 -40.51
C ALA A 7 24.34 -12.52 -40.88
N ARG A 8 24.25 -11.40 -41.61
CA ARG A 8 25.41 -10.64 -42.09
C ARG A 8 26.16 -9.91 -40.97
N ILE A 9 25.45 -9.41 -39.95
CA ILE A 9 26.06 -8.79 -38.76
C ILE A 9 26.75 -9.84 -37.88
N ALA A 10 26.15 -11.02 -37.72
CA ALA A 10 26.73 -12.12 -36.95
C ALA A 10 28.03 -12.65 -37.58
N THR A 11 28.10 -12.77 -38.92
CA THR A 11 29.32 -13.20 -39.62
C THR A 11 30.44 -12.17 -39.47
N GLN A 12 30.12 -10.88 -39.58
CA GLN A 12 31.11 -9.79 -39.53
C GLN A 12 31.75 -9.61 -38.13
N PHE A 13 31.05 -10.02 -37.06
CA PHE A 13 31.55 -9.95 -35.69
C PHE A 13 32.40 -11.18 -35.30
N LEU A 14 32.22 -12.32 -35.99
CA LEU A 14 32.92 -13.57 -35.70
C LEU A 14 34.24 -13.71 -36.46
N ASP A 15 34.40 -13.07 -37.62
CA ASP A 15 35.58 -13.25 -38.49
C ASP A 15 36.92 -12.75 -37.89
N GLY A 16 36.88 -11.95 -36.81
CA GLY A 16 38.06 -11.43 -36.12
C GLY A 16 38.54 -12.23 -34.90
N LEU A 17 37.87 -13.33 -34.53
CA LEU A 17 38.15 -14.07 -33.29
C LEU A 17 38.92 -15.38 -33.51
N PRO A 18 39.72 -15.83 -32.52
CA PRO A 18 40.36 -17.14 -32.52
C PRO A 18 39.33 -18.29 -32.62
N PRO A 19 39.68 -19.44 -33.24
CA PRO A 19 38.74 -20.56 -33.45
C PRO A 19 38.14 -21.15 -32.17
N GLU A 20 38.86 -21.09 -31.06
CA GLU A 20 38.41 -21.50 -29.73
C GLU A 20 37.23 -20.65 -29.21
N ASP A 21 37.24 -19.35 -29.45
CA ASP A 21 36.21 -18.41 -28.99
C ASP A 21 34.96 -18.47 -29.88
N LYS A 22 35.10 -18.80 -31.17
CA LYS A 22 33.98 -19.00 -32.10
C LYS A 22 33.04 -20.12 -31.64
N THR A 23 33.61 -21.17 -31.04
CA THR A 23 32.87 -22.36 -30.60
C THR A 23 32.09 -22.07 -29.31
N ILE A 24 32.68 -21.31 -28.38
CA ILE A 24 32.07 -20.92 -27.10
C ILE A 24 30.96 -19.88 -27.32
N ILE A 25 31.18 -18.92 -28.21
CA ILE A 25 30.18 -17.87 -28.51
C ILE A 25 29.04 -18.45 -29.36
N GLY A 26 29.33 -19.33 -30.31
CA GLY A 26 28.31 -20.06 -31.09
C GLY A 26 27.38 -20.91 -30.21
N ALA A 27 27.94 -21.62 -29.23
CA ALA A 27 27.15 -22.42 -28.28
C ALA A 27 26.27 -21.54 -27.35
N ASN A 28 26.80 -20.41 -26.88
CA ASN A 28 26.05 -19.49 -26.02
C ASN A 28 24.94 -18.72 -26.75
N LEU A 29 25.12 -18.41 -28.04
CA LEU A 29 24.09 -17.76 -28.86
C LEU A 29 22.93 -18.71 -29.19
N VAL A 30 23.22 -20.01 -29.38
CA VAL A 30 22.18 -21.04 -29.58
C VAL A 30 21.37 -21.26 -28.29
N GLN A 31 22.01 -21.25 -27.12
CA GLN A 31 21.31 -21.36 -25.82
C GLN A 31 20.44 -20.14 -25.47
N LYS A 32 20.77 -18.94 -25.99
CA LYS A 32 20.02 -17.72 -25.69
C LYS A 32 18.79 -17.47 -26.58
N SER A 33 18.38 -18.46 -27.40
CA SER A 33 17.19 -18.39 -28.26
C SER A 33 16.01 -19.26 -27.79
N GLY A 34 16.06 -19.81 -26.57
CA GLY A 34 14.95 -20.54 -25.95
C GLY A 34 14.01 -19.66 -25.12
N GLY A 35 13.88 -18.37 -25.44
CA GLY A 35 13.08 -17.41 -24.69
C GLY A 35 11.71 -17.20 -25.33
N ASP A 36 10.65 -17.44 -24.56
CA ASP A 36 9.24 -17.23 -24.90
C ASP A 36 9.03 -16.01 -25.82
N ALA A 37 8.34 -16.21 -26.95
CA ALA A 37 8.07 -15.18 -27.96
C ALA A 37 7.29 -13.95 -27.40
N ASN A 38 6.79 -14.05 -26.17
CA ASN A 38 6.08 -12.98 -25.52
C ASN A 38 6.97 -12.31 -24.45
N TRP A 39 7.53 -11.15 -24.81
CA TRP A 39 8.34 -10.32 -23.93
C TRP A 39 7.63 -9.99 -22.60
N PHE A 40 6.30 -9.93 -22.60
CA PHE A 40 5.50 -9.68 -21.41
C PHE A 40 5.54 -10.88 -20.44
N VAL A 41 5.53 -12.11 -20.95
CA VAL A 41 5.69 -13.33 -20.13
C VAL A 41 7.12 -13.43 -19.60
N HIS A 42 8.10 -13.06 -20.41
CA HIS A 42 9.49 -12.96 -19.97
C HIS A 42 9.66 -11.94 -18.84
N PHE A 43 9.03 -10.77 -18.97
CA PHE A 43 8.99 -9.74 -17.94
C PHE A 43 8.33 -10.24 -16.65
N LEU A 44 7.15 -10.87 -16.72
CA LEU A 44 6.49 -11.45 -15.55
C LEU A 44 7.34 -12.53 -14.89
N ASN A 45 8.02 -13.37 -15.67
CA ASN A 45 8.93 -14.39 -15.15
C ASN A 45 10.19 -13.78 -14.51
N LEU A 46 10.68 -12.64 -15.00
CA LEU A 46 11.77 -11.90 -14.37
C LEU A 46 11.33 -11.28 -13.05
N ALA A 47 10.19 -10.59 -13.03
CA ALA A 47 9.61 -10.00 -11.82
C ALA A 47 9.39 -11.07 -10.74
N ASN A 48 8.80 -12.21 -11.12
CA ASN A 48 8.54 -13.31 -10.18
C ASN A 48 9.83 -13.98 -9.68
N LYS A 49 10.91 -14.00 -10.48
CA LYS A 49 12.24 -14.49 -10.06
C LYS A 49 12.97 -13.50 -9.16
N GLU A 50 12.79 -12.19 -9.35
CA GLU A 50 13.27 -11.15 -8.44
C GLU A 50 12.54 -11.22 -7.09
N ASP A 51 11.22 -11.45 -7.11
CA ASP A 51 10.41 -11.65 -5.90
C ASP A 51 10.76 -12.97 -5.17
N ALA A 52 11.22 -13.99 -5.90
CA ALA A 52 11.54 -15.31 -5.34
C ALA A 52 12.82 -15.35 -4.46
N TYR A 53 13.56 -14.25 -4.29
CA TYR A 53 14.83 -14.25 -3.56
C TYR A 53 14.98 -13.07 -2.61
N SER A 54 14.13 -13.00 -1.57
CA SER A 54 14.47 -12.50 -0.24
C SER A 54 13.19 -12.41 0.59
N VAL A 55 12.95 -13.38 1.46
CA VAL A 55 12.03 -13.21 2.60
C VAL A 55 12.69 -12.26 3.61
N LYS A 56 13.00 -11.03 3.19
CA LYS A 56 13.13 -9.90 4.10
C LYS A 56 11.71 -9.46 4.34
N SER A 57 11.19 -9.79 5.52
CA SER A 57 9.97 -9.18 6.02
C SER A 57 10.10 -7.67 5.86
N VAL A 58 9.36 -7.08 4.93
CA VAL A 58 9.32 -5.61 4.77
C VAL A 58 8.62 -5.07 6.01
N SER A 59 9.42 -4.56 6.94
CA SER A 59 8.91 -3.88 8.12
C SER A 59 8.41 -2.50 7.70
N ASP A 60 7.11 -2.27 7.86
CA ASP A 60 6.40 -1.03 7.54
C ASP A 60 6.57 -0.54 6.07
N PRO A 61 5.84 -1.15 5.12
CA PRO A 61 5.92 -0.79 3.70
C PRO A 61 5.61 0.67 3.40
N ALA A 62 4.72 1.30 4.17
CA ALA A 62 4.36 2.71 3.99
C ALA A 62 5.54 3.63 4.30
N ARG A 63 6.36 3.29 5.31
CA ARG A 63 7.55 4.06 5.65
C ARG A 63 8.72 3.82 4.69
N VAL A 64 8.84 2.61 4.15
CA VAL A 64 9.99 2.21 3.32
C VAL A 64 9.80 2.56 1.85
N HIS A 65 8.58 2.49 1.32
CA HIS A 65 8.31 2.67 -0.10
C HIS A 65 7.46 3.92 -0.37
N ALA A 66 8.08 4.94 -0.96
CA ALA A 66 7.40 6.22 -1.25
C ALA A 66 6.12 6.07 -2.09
N TRP A 67 6.09 5.13 -3.04
CA TRP A 67 4.90 4.90 -3.87
C TRP A 67 3.71 4.35 -3.07
N VAL A 68 3.99 3.55 -2.03
CA VAL A 68 2.95 3.03 -1.11
C VAL A 68 2.37 4.20 -0.33
N GLN A 69 3.23 5.04 0.26
CA GLN A 69 2.79 6.24 0.98
C GLN A 69 1.94 7.16 0.10
N ILE A 70 2.38 7.44 -1.13
CA ILE A 70 1.63 8.27 -2.08
C ILE A 70 0.25 7.66 -2.40
N GLY A 71 0.18 6.34 -2.57
CA GLY A 71 -1.09 5.64 -2.81
C GLY A 71 -2.03 5.75 -1.62
N ILE A 72 -1.53 5.55 -0.41
CA ILE A 72 -2.29 5.71 0.84
C ILE A 72 -2.78 7.16 0.96
N ASP A 73 -1.90 8.15 0.81
CA ASP A 73 -2.25 9.57 0.90
C ASP A 73 -3.31 9.99 -0.13
N ALA A 74 -3.30 9.39 -1.33
CA ALA A 74 -4.32 9.64 -2.34
C ALA A 74 -5.69 9.09 -1.90
N ILE A 75 -5.74 7.87 -1.37
CA ILE A 75 -6.98 7.24 -0.88
C ILE A 75 -7.53 8.00 0.33
N VAL A 76 -6.68 8.26 1.31
CA VAL A 76 -7.02 8.90 2.58
C VAL A 76 -7.60 10.30 2.35
N ARG A 77 -6.94 11.14 1.53
CA ARG A 77 -7.45 12.48 1.19
C ARG A 77 -8.78 12.45 0.45
N ASN A 78 -8.99 11.46 -0.42
CA ASN A 78 -10.25 11.34 -1.15
C ASN A 78 -11.41 10.97 -0.22
N ILE A 79 -11.17 10.08 0.74
CA ILE A 79 -12.19 9.70 1.72
C ILE A 79 -12.49 10.87 2.67
N ALA A 80 -11.46 11.55 3.17
CA ALA A 80 -11.65 12.68 4.08
C ALA A 80 -12.42 13.85 3.47
N ARG A 81 -12.30 14.07 2.14
CA ARG A 81 -13.04 15.11 1.42
C ARG A 81 -14.53 14.81 1.25
N ALA A 82 -14.95 13.55 1.39
CA ALA A 82 -16.35 13.20 1.24
C ALA A 82 -17.18 13.88 2.35
N PRO A 83 -18.25 14.61 2.01
CA PRO A 83 -19.08 15.24 3.02
C PRO A 83 -19.79 14.15 3.84
N PHE A 84 -19.56 14.14 5.15
CA PHE A 84 -20.30 13.26 6.05
C PHE A 84 -21.63 13.92 6.42
N ARG A 85 -22.65 13.10 6.65
CA ARG A 85 -23.96 13.52 7.15
C ARG A 85 -24.35 12.61 8.30
N LEU A 86 -24.81 13.21 9.39
CA LEU A 86 -25.31 12.48 10.54
C LEU A 86 -26.82 12.31 10.39
N TYR A 87 -27.32 11.13 10.75
CA TYR A 87 -28.74 10.81 10.68
C TYR A 87 -29.21 10.24 12.00
N ASN A 88 -30.40 10.65 12.43
CA ASN A 88 -31.16 10.00 13.49
C ASN A 88 -32.45 9.45 12.87
N GLY A 89 -32.47 8.14 12.61
CA GLY A 89 -33.48 7.54 11.73
C GLY A 89 -33.45 8.18 10.34
N ASP A 90 -34.58 8.73 9.91
CA ASP A 90 -34.71 9.38 8.60
C ASP A 90 -34.39 10.89 8.61
N THR A 91 -34.07 11.45 9.79
CA THR A 91 -33.79 12.88 9.94
C THR A 91 -32.30 13.19 9.85
N VAL A 92 -31.93 14.16 9.02
CA VAL A 92 -30.56 14.68 8.95
C VAL A 92 -30.32 15.55 10.18
N ILE A 93 -29.23 15.27 10.90
CA ILE A 93 -28.76 16.06 12.01
C ILE A 93 -27.75 17.08 11.48
N GLU A 94 -28.12 18.35 11.50
CA GLU A 94 -27.25 19.47 11.09
C GLU A 94 -26.83 20.37 12.26
N THR A 95 -27.33 20.08 13.48
CA THR A 95 -27.08 20.90 14.67
C THR A 95 -27.02 20.04 15.93
N GLY A 96 -26.26 20.47 16.93
CA GLY A 96 -26.27 19.92 18.28
C GLY A 96 -24.92 19.31 18.70
N PRO A 97 -24.78 18.86 19.96
CA PRO A 97 -23.48 18.54 20.54
C PRO A 97 -22.65 17.51 19.78
N VAL A 98 -23.30 16.48 19.21
CA VAL A 98 -22.61 15.44 18.42
C VAL A 98 -22.21 15.98 17.04
N PHE A 99 -23.05 16.81 16.42
CA PHE A 99 -22.71 17.44 15.15
C PHE A 99 -21.52 18.38 15.33
N ASP A 100 -21.57 19.22 16.37
CA ASP A 100 -20.52 20.17 16.72
C ASP A 100 -19.20 19.44 17.01
N LEU A 101 -19.24 18.29 17.70
CA LEU A 101 -18.06 17.44 17.95
C LEU A 101 -17.39 16.95 16.67
N PHE A 102 -18.15 16.61 15.62
CA PHE A 102 -17.55 16.17 14.36
C PHE A 102 -17.08 17.33 13.49
N GLU A 103 -17.60 18.53 13.70
CA GLU A 103 -17.17 19.73 12.99
C GLU A 103 -15.88 20.30 13.61
N ASP A 104 -15.82 20.38 14.94
CA ASP A 104 -14.67 20.78 15.75
C ASP A 104 -14.26 19.66 16.71
N VAL A 105 -13.37 18.79 16.24
CA VAL A 105 -13.04 17.52 16.89
C VAL A 105 -12.17 17.70 18.13
N ASN A 106 -11.10 18.47 17.97
CA ASN A 106 -10.26 18.96 19.05
C ASN A 106 -9.44 20.15 18.52
N PRO A 107 -8.81 20.96 19.40
CA PRO A 107 -8.07 22.16 18.98
C PRO A 107 -6.91 21.93 17.99
N TYR A 108 -6.50 20.67 17.79
CA TYR A 108 -5.38 20.26 16.96
C TYR A 108 -5.80 19.44 15.73
N LEU A 109 -7.06 19.03 15.62
CA LEU A 109 -7.59 18.20 14.54
C LEU A 109 -8.88 18.79 13.98
N SER A 110 -8.86 19.09 12.68
CA SER A 110 -10.07 19.35 11.92
C SER A 110 -10.84 18.05 11.63
N LYS A 111 -12.12 18.19 11.27
CA LYS A 111 -12.95 17.08 10.78
C LYS A 111 -12.31 16.28 9.66
N TYR A 112 -11.61 16.95 8.74
CA TYR A 112 -10.90 16.30 7.64
C TYR A 112 -9.77 15.43 8.17
N GLN A 113 -8.94 15.98 9.05
CA GLN A 113 -7.79 15.27 9.63
C GLN A 113 -8.22 14.09 10.51
N LEU A 114 -9.37 14.18 11.19
CA LEU A 114 -9.95 13.05 11.93
C LEU A 114 -10.16 11.85 11.00
N TRP A 115 -10.84 12.07 9.86
CA TRP A 115 -11.07 11.02 8.88
C TRP A 115 -9.79 10.55 8.21
N GLU A 116 -8.86 11.47 7.91
CA GLU A 116 -7.57 11.12 7.34
C GLU A 116 -6.81 10.14 8.24
N ALA A 117 -6.65 10.49 9.52
CA ALA A 117 -5.95 9.67 10.49
C ALA A 117 -6.67 8.33 10.73
N THR A 118 -8.00 8.34 10.83
CA THR A 118 -8.79 7.12 11.05
C THR A 118 -8.63 6.13 9.91
N VAL A 119 -8.74 6.60 8.66
CA VAL A 119 -8.59 5.74 7.48
C VAL A 119 -7.15 5.28 7.31
N ALA A 120 -6.17 6.17 7.55
CA ALA A 120 -4.77 5.81 7.50
C ALA A 120 -4.45 4.65 8.45
N TRP A 121 -4.92 4.70 9.71
CA TRP A 121 -4.73 3.59 10.65
C TRP A 121 -5.41 2.30 10.20
N ARG A 122 -6.64 2.38 9.68
CA ARG A 122 -7.33 1.19 9.14
C ARG A 122 -6.58 0.55 7.96
N ILE A 123 -5.97 1.35 7.08
CA ILE A 123 -5.20 0.82 5.94
C ILE A 123 -3.87 0.22 6.42
N LEU A 124 -3.17 0.90 7.35
CA LEU A 124 -1.83 0.51 7.79
C LEU A 124 -1.83 -0.67 8.76
N ARG A 125 -2.81 -0.73 9.67
CA ARG A 125 -2.84 -1.69 10.79
C ARG A 125 -4.08 -2.59 10.80
N GLY A 126 -5.11 -2.25 10.02
CA GLY A 126 -6.39 -2.97 10.00
C GLY A 126 -7.37 -2.52 11.08
N GLU A 127 -6.95 -1.64 11.99
CA GLU A 127 -7.72 -1.16 13.12
C GLU A 127 -7.46 0.32 13.37
N ALA A 128 -8.44 1.01 13.97
CA ALA A 128 -8.33 2.40 14.36
C ALA A 128 -9.20 2.62 15.60
N PHE A 129 -8.69 3.39 16.55
CA PHE A 129 -9.36 3.64 17.82
C PHE A 129 -9.55 5.13 18.05
N TRP A 130 -10.75 5.47 18.52
CA TRP A 130 -11.08 6.79 19.01
C TRP A 130 -11.17 6.75 20.53
N THR A 131 -10.51 7.70 21.17
CA THR A 131 -10.62 7.90 22.61
C THR A 131 -11.30 9.23 22.87
N PHE A 132 -12.21 9.19 23.83
CA PHE A 132 -12.88 10.36 24.38
C PHE A 132 -12.18 10.61 25.72
N GLY A 133 -11.84 11.86 26.04
CA GLY A 133 -10.90 12.20 27.13
C GLY A 133 -11.17 11.52 28.49
N PRO A 134 -10.22 11.62 29.44
CA PRO A 134 -10.19 10.82 30.67
C PRO A 134 -11.45 10.95 31.56
N ASP A 135 -12.17 12.07 31.48
CA ASP A 135 -13.36 12.37 32.30
C ASP A 135 -14.68 12.21 31.53
N PHE A 136 -14.68 11.37 30.48
CA PHE A 136 -15.85 11.19 29.63
C PHE A 136 -17.05 10.62 30.40
N THR A 137 -18.06 11.45 30.62
CA THR A 137 -19.38 11.07 31.14
C THR A 137 -20.47 11.70 30.27
N GLY A 138 -21.23 10.89 29.53
CA GLY A 138 -22.33 11.37 28.69
C GLY A 138 -21.93 11.67 27.24
N THR A 139 -21.98 12.94 26.81
CA THR A 139 -21.70 13.32 25.40
C THR A 139 -20.24 13.76 25.24
N PRO A 140 -19.48 13.15 24.30
CA PRO A 140 -18.07 13.43 24.19
C PRO A 140 -17.85 14.86 23.69
N GLN A 141 -16.86 15.54 24.27
CA GLN A 141 -16.50 16.92 23.90
C GLN A 141 -15.27 16.96 22.98
N VAL A 142 -14.48 15.89 22.98
CA VAL A 142 -13.25 15.79 22.19
C VAL A 142 -13.06 14.35 21.70
N ILE A 143 -12.49 14.22 20.50
CA ILE A 143 -12.06 12.92 19.96
C ILE A 143 -10.55 12.95 19.70
N TYR A 144 -9.86 11.92 20.18
CA TYR A 144 -8.46 11.68 19.86
C TYR A 144 -8.34 10.39 19.05
N VAL A 145 -7.58 10.44 17.97
CA VAL A 145 -7.20 9.24 17.20
C VAL A 145 -5.96 8.65 17.83
N THR A 146 -6.06 7.45 18.38
CA THR A 146 -4.96 6.85 19.15
C THR A 146 -4.18 5.86 18.29
N ASN A 147 -2.86 5.78 18.50
CA ASN A 147 -2.03 4.76 17.85
C ASN A 147 -2.45 3.36 18.32
N PRO A 148 -2.89 2.48 17.41
CA PRO A 148 -3.28 1.11 17.75
C PRO A 148 -2.19 0.28 18.43
N GLU A 149 -0.91 0.59 18.21
CA GLU A 149 0.19 -0.17 18.82
C GLU A 149 0.22 -0.09 20.35
N PHE A 150 -0.40 0.94 20.94
CA PHE A 150 -0.53 1.10 22.39
C PHE A 150 -1.84 0.54 22.94
N MET A 151 -2.67 -0.06 22.08
CA MET A 151 -3.94 -0.67 22.48
C MET A 151 -3.78 -2.18 22.56
N HIS A 152 -4.19 -2.75 23.68
CA HIS A 152 -4.19 -4.19 23.90
C HIS A 152 -5.63 -4.65 24.14
N HIS A 153 -6.06 -5.63 23.36
CA HIS A 153 -7.34 -6.26 23.57
C HIS A 153 -7.27 -7.21 24.77
N HIS A 154 -8.06 -6.91 25.80
CA HIS A 154 -8.25 -7.78 26.95
C HIS A 154 -9.60 -8.48 26.82
N LEU A 155 -9.56 -9.81 26.70
CA LEU A 155 -10.76 -10.64 26.77
C LEU A 155 -11.13 -10.83 28.24
N ASP A 156 -12.36 -10.52 28.61
CA ASP A 156 -12.91 -11.00 29.88
C ASP A 156 -12.99 -12.54 29.82
N PRO A 157 -12.43 -13.28 30.80
CA PRO A 157 -12.52 -14.75 30.86
C PRO A 157 -13.94 -15.32 30.80
N ARG A 158 -14.98 -14.50 30.99
CA ARG A 158 -16.40 -14.90 30.90
C ARG A 158 -17.04 -14.63 29.53
N GLY A 159 -16.35 -13.92 28.63
CA GLY A 159 -16.88 -13.56 27.32
C GLY A 159 -18.03 -12.55 27.35
N GLU A 160 -18.29 -11.94 28.51
CA GLU A 160 -19.27 -10.85 28.64
C GLU A 160 -18.59 -9.52 28.34
N GLN A 161 -19.18 -8.72 27.46
CA GLN A 161 -18.71 -7.36 27.22
C GLN A 161 -19.02 -6.52 28.45
N ILE A 162 -17.99 -6.10 29.18
CA ILE A 162 -18.13 -5.15 30.29
C ILE A 162 -18.57 -3.82 29.68
N THR A 163 -19.76 -3.38 30.08
CA THR A 163 -20.42 -2.14 29.64
C THR A 163 -19.74 -0.91 30.22
#